data_AF-A0A2H3CAE3-F1
#
_entry.id   AF-A0A2H3CAE3-F1
#
_cell.length_a   1.000
_cell.length_b   1.000
_cell.length_c   1.000
_cell.angle_alpha   90.00
_cell.angle_beta   90.00
_cell.angle_gamma   90.00
#
_symmetry.space_group_name_H-M   'P 1'
#
loop_
_entity.id
_entity.type
_entity.pdbx_description
1 polymer ?
#
loop_
_entity_poly.entity_id
_entity_poly.type
_entity_poly.pdbx_seq_one_letter_code
_entity_poly.pdbx_strand_id
1 'polypeptide(L)'
;SLLLLRWKSLLNSEGMPEKVLLCDVSTCWNSTFDMLHAIIHYQVAVKKFTADVDNDLHALELTQEEWKAARELCDVLKVTINLMSSSIFSSHHNNNSCRSSRM
;
A
#
# COMPACT_ATOMS: atom_id res chain seq x y z
N SER A 1 1.02 0.67 20.93
CA SER A 1 2.05 -0.32 21.29
C SER A 1 3.42 0.35 21.27
N LEU A 2 4.41 -0.17 22.02
CA LEU A 2 5.77 0.38 22.08
C LEU A 2 6.43 0.50 20.69
N LEU A 3 6.21 -0.50 19.83
CA LEU A 3 6.68 -0.50 18.44
C LEU A 3 6.13 0.67 17.62
N LEU A 4 4.85 1.04 17.79
CA LEU A 4 4.27 2.20 17.11
C LEU A 4 4.94 3.51 17.53
N LEU A 5 5.32 3.66 18.80
CA LEU A 5 6.03 4.86 19.28
C LEU A 5 7.45 4.93 18.67
N ARG A 6 8.17 3.80 18.67
CA ARG A 6 9.50 3.71 18.07
C ARG A 6 9.46 3.96 16.57
N TRP A 7 8.46 3.43 15.87
CA TRP A 7 8.23 3.68 14.45
C TRP A 7 8.05 5.17 14.16
N LYS A 8 7.18 5.86 14.91
CA LYS A 8 6.97 7.31 14.76
C LYS A 8 8.25 8.10 15.04
N SER A 9 8.99 7.72 16.08
CA SER A 9 10.28 8.34 16.40
C SER A 9 11.30 8.17 15.26
N LEU A 10 11.38 6.99 14.66
CA LEU A 10 12.25 6.70 13.54
C LEU A 10 11.85 7.49 12.29
N LEU A 11 10.56 7.56 11.97
CA LEU A 11 10.09 8.36 10.83
C LEU A 11 10.49 9.84 10.99
N ASN A 12 10.33 10.39 12.19
CA ASN A 12 10.75 11.76 12.48
C ASN A 12 12.26 11.95 12.32
N SER A 13 13.09 10.99 12.77
CA SER A 13 14.55 11.10 12.59
C SER A 13 15.00 10.98 11.14
N GLU A 14 14.27 10.22 10.32
CA GLU A 14 14.53 10.08 8.89
C GLU A 14 13.91 11.22 8.05
N GLY A 15 13.23 12.19 8.68
CA GLY A 15 12.54 13.29 7.99
C GLY A 15 11.36 12.82 7.13
N MET A 16 10.80 11.65 7.43
CA MET A 16 9.67 11.07 6.72
C MET A 16 8.34 11.47 7.36
N PRO A 17 7.26 11.65 6.58
CA PRO A 17 5.96 11.96 7.13
C PRO A 17 5.46 10.84 8.04
N GLU A 18 4.92 11.21 9.19
CA GLU A 18 4.37 10.24 10.14
C GLU A 18 3.19 9.48 9.49
N LYS A 19 3.31 8.15 9.42
CA LYS A 19 2.25 7.28 8.90
C LYS A 19 2.16 6.01 9.73
N VAL A 20 0.94 5.64 10.09
CA VAL A 20 0.65 4.30 10.61
C VAL A 20 0.60 3.36 9.42
N LEU A 21 1.43 2.31 9.44
CA LEU A 21 1.36 1.26 8.42
C LEU A 21 0.01 0.54 8.53
N LEU A 22 -0.61 0.28 7.39
CA LEU A 22 -1.85 -0.49 7.31
C LEU A 22 -1.55 -1.94 7.74
N CYS A 23 -1.98 -2.33 8.94
CA CYS A 23 -1.73 -3.66 9.50
C CYS A 23 -2.92 -4.62 9.40
N ASP A 24 -4.12 -4.14 9.05
CA ASP A 24 -5.30 -5.00 8.95
C ASP A 24 -6.28 -4.45 7.92
N VAL A 25 -6.48 -5.19 6.82
CA VAL A 25 -7.57 -4.91 5.89
C VAL A 25 -8.05 -6.22 5.27
N SER A 26 -9.19 -6.71 5.75
CA SER A 26 -9.80 -7.99 5.38
C SER A 26 -10.41 -8.04 3.98
N THR A 27 -10.43 -6.93 3.23
CA THR A 27 -11.22 -6.84 1.99
C THR A 27 -10.40 -6.27 0.82
N CYS A 28 -10.08 -7.18 -0.11
CA CYS A 28 -9.66 -6.95 -1.51
C CYS A 28 -8.26 -6.38 -1.80
N TRP A 29 -7.72 -6.80 -2.96
CA TRP A 29 -6.36 -6.56 -3.49
C TRP A 29 -5.86 -5.11 -3.43
N ASN A 30 -6.76 -4.13 -3.30
CA ASN A 30 -6.42 -2.73 -3.10
C ASN A 30 -5.68 -2.52 -1.77
N SER A 31 -6.03 -3.26 -0.72
CA SER A 31 -5.31 -3.18 0.55
C SER A 31 -3.91 -3.78 0.49
N THR A 32 -3.75 -4.90 -0.23
CA THR A 32 -2.43 -5.49 -0.49
C THR A 32 -1.56 -4.53 -1.30
N PHE A 33 -2.14 -3.86 -2.31
CA PHE A 33 -1.46 -2.82 -3.05
C PHE A 33 -1.05 -1.64 -2.16
N ASP A 34 -1.98 -1.10 -1.37
CA ASP A 34 -1.71 0.05 -0.47
C ASP A 34 -0.65 -0.28 0.59
N MET A 35 -0.67 -1.52 1.10
CA MET A 35 0.33 -2.03 2.05
C MET A 35 1.70 -2.15 1.39
N LEU A 36 1.80 -2.80 0.22
CA LEU A 36 3.05 -2.93 -0.52
C LEU A 36 3.61 -1.57 -0.92
N HIS A 37 2.75 -0.69 -1.44
CA HIS A 37 3.13 0.66 -1.83
C HIS A 37 3.66 1.47 -0.64
N ALA A 38 3.03 1.35 0.54
CA ALA A 38 3.54 1.95 1.77
C ALA A 38 4.89 1.35 2.19
N ILE A 39 5.02 0.02 2.26
CA ILE A 39 6.27 -0.64 2.66
C ILE A 39 7.43 -0.26 1.75
N ILE A 40 7.20 -0.17 0.43
CA ILE A 40 8.19 0.29 -0.55
C ILE A 40 8.54 1.77 -0.33
N HIS A 41 7.54 2.64 -0.12
CA HIS A 41 7.77 4.07 0.12
C HIS A 41 8.62 4.32 1.38
N TYR A 42 8.40 3.54 2.44
CA TYR A 42 9.14 3.65 3.70
C TYR A 42 10.31 2.65 3.80
N GLN A 43 10.83 2.14 2.69
CA GLN A 43 11.85 1.07 2.67
C GLN A 43 13.05 1.35 3.59
N VAL A 44 13.56 2.58 3.61
CA VAL A 44 14.70 2.96 4.47
C VAL A 44 14.35 2.83 5.95
N ALA A 45 13.19 3.34 6.35
CA ALA A 45 12.71 3.23 7.72
C ALA A 45 12.40 1.78 8.08
N VAL A 46 11.76 1.02 7.20
CA VAL A 46 11.45 -0.41 7.42
C VAL A 46 12.74 -1.20 7.65
N LYS A 47 13.76 -1.03 6.80
CA LYS A 47 15.05 -1.71 6.96
C LYS A 47 15.71 -1.40 8.30
N LYS A 48 15.77 -0.13 8.69
CA LYS A 48 16.32 0.30 9.99
C LYS A 48 15.51 -0.26 11.16
N PHE A 49 14.18 -0.28 11.03
CA PHE A 49 13.28 -0.73 12.07
C PHE A 49 13.34 -2.25 12.30
N THR A 50 13.47 -3.04 11.23
CA THR A 50 13.58 -4.51 11.32
C THR A 50 14.97 -4.98 11.72
N ALA A 51 16.03 -4.23 11.36
CA ALA A 51 17.40 -4.54 11.75
C ALA A 51 17.72 -4.20 13.22
N ASP A 52 16.88 -3.37 13.86
CA ASP A 52 17.02 -3.02 15.27
C ASP A 52 16.58 -4.18 16.17
N VAL A 53 17.56 -4.75 16.89
CA VAL A 53 17.39 -5.90 17.79
C VAL A 53 16.36 -5.62 18.88
N ASP A 54 16.22 -4.37 19.33
CA ASP A 54 15.27 -4.02 20.39
C ASP A 54 13.82 -4.17 19.93
N ASN A 55 13.56 -4.18 18.62
CA ASN A 55 12.22 -4.31 18.07
C ASN A 55 11.79 -5.77 17.88
N ASP A 56 12.72 -6.73 17.92
CA ASP A 56 12.45 -8.17 17.74
C ASP A 56 11.73 -8.51 16.41
N LEU A 57 12.11 -7.79 15.34
CA LEU A 57 11.52 -7.96 13.99
C LEU A 57 12.52 -8.45 12.95
N HIS A 58 13.69 -8.96 13.36
CA HIS A 58 14.73 -9.41 12.44
C HIS A 58 14.24 -10.53 11.51
N ALA A 59 13.35 -11.41 12.00
CA ALA A 59 12.75 -12.47 11.19
C ALA A 59 11.89 -11.94 10.02
N LEU A 60 11.52 -10.65 10.04
CA LEU A 60 10.74 -9.98 8.99
C LEU A 60 11.62 -9.11 8.07
N GLU A 61 12.94 -9.12 8.25
CA GLU A 61 13.84 -8.38 7.39
C GLU A 61 13.85 -8.98 5.99
N LEU A 62 13.50 -8.16 5.00
CA LEU A 62 13.42 -8.57 3.60
C LEU A 62 14.80 -8.50 2.93
N THR A 63 15.14 -9.55 2.22
CA THR A 63 16.29 -9.65 1.32
C THR A 63 16.15 -8.71 0.12
N GLN A 64 17.23 -8.48 -0.62
CA GLN A 64 17.19 -7.61 -1.80
C GLN A 64 16.29 -8.20 -2.90
N GLU A 65 16.27 -9.53 -3.00
CA GLU A 65 15.43 -10.31 -3.90
C GLU A 65 13.96 -10.15 -3.55
N GLU A 66 13.59 -10.24 -2.27
CA GLU A 66 12.22 -10.02 -1.82
C GLU A 66 11.78 -8.57 -2.00
N TRP A 67 12.66 -7.59 -1.74
CA TRP A 67 12.40 -6.19 -2.05
C TRP A 67 12.14 -5.97 -3.54
N LYS A 68 12.86 -6.68 -4.41
CA LYS A 68 12.64 -6.63 -5.86
C LYS A 68 11.30 -7.25 -6.22
N ALA A 69 11.00 -8.44 -5.71
CA ALA A 69 9.72 -9.11 -5.93
C ALA A 69 8.53 -8.27 -5.45
N ALA A 70 8.65 -7.59 -4.29
CA ALA A 70 7.62 -6.69 -3.77
C ALA A 70 7.33 -5.51 -4.71
N ARG A 71 8.37 -4.92 -5.32
CA ARG A 71 8.21 -3.86 -6.32
C ARG A 71 7.53 -4.36 -7.59
N GLU A 72 7.98 -5.49 -8.12
CA GLU A 72 7.38 -6.11 -9.33
C GLU A 72 5.90 -6.44 -9.10
N LEU A 73 5.57 -6.99 -7.92
CA LEU A 73 4.19 -7.27 -7.54
C LEU A 73 3.36 -5.98 -7.43
N CYS A 74 3.91 -4.93 -6.82
CA CYS A 74 3.24 -3.63 -6.70
C CYS A 74 2.93 -3.03 -8.09
N ASP A 75 3.85 -3.15 -9.05
CA ASP A 75 3.66 -2.67 -10.42
C ASP A 75 2.53 -3.41 -11.15
N VAL A 76 2.46 -4.75 -11.02
CA VAL A 76 1.37 -5.57 -11.60
C VAL A 76 0.01 -5.22 -10.99
N LEU A 77 -0.03 -5.03 -9.67
CA LEU A 77 -1.24 -4.64 -8.95
C LEU A 77 -1.73 -3.26 -9.39
N LYS A 78 -0.82 -2.29 -9.58
CA LYS A 78 -1.14 -0.94 -10.03
C LYS A 78 -1.85 -0.93 -11.38
N VAL A 79 -1.37 -1.70 -12.34
CA VAL A 79 -2.01 -1.84 -13.68
C VAL A 79 -3.43 -2.37 -13.54
N THR A 80 -3.60 -3.40 -12.71
CA THR A 80 -4.90 -4.06 -12.49
C THR A 80 -5.93 -3.10 -11.86
N ILE A 81 -5.51 -2.34 -10.84
CA ILE A 81 -6.35 -1.34 -10.17
C ILE A 81 -6.75 -0.20 -11.11
N ASN A 82 -5.81 0.29 -11.93
CA ASN A 82 -6.07 1.35 -12.91
C ASN A 82 -7.09 0.91 -13.97
N LEU A 83 -6.97 -0.31 -14.50
CA LEU A 83 -7.91 -0.88 -15.47
C LEU A 83 -9.31 -1.06 -14.88
N MET A 84 -9.40 -1.56 -13.64
CA MET A 84 -10.67 -1.74 -12.94
C MET A 84 -11.37 -0.40 -12.70
N SER A 85 -10.63 0.61 -12.27
CA SER A 85 -11.15 1.97 -12.05
C SER A 85 -11.66 2.62 -13.35
N SER A 86 -10.95 2.41 -14.45
CA SER A 86 -11.33 2.91 -15.79
C SER A 86 -12.59 2.21 -16.36
N SER A 87 -12.76 0.93 -16.02
CA SER A 87 -13.89 0.11 -16.49
C SER A 87 -15.19 0.44 -15.75
N ILE A 88 -15.12 0.73 -14.45
CA ILE A 88 -16.27 1.15 -13.63
C ILE A 88 -16.82 2.50 -14.12
N PHE A 89 -15.96 3.43 -14.52
CA PHE A 89 -16.38 4.75 -15.02
C PHE A 89 -17.11 4.65 -16.38
N SER A 90 -16.70 3.72 -17.24
CA SER A 90 -17.31 3.49 -18.55
C SER A 90 -18.76 2.98 -18.45
N SER A 91 -19.10 2.22 -17.40
CA SER A 91 -20.45 1.66 -17.19
C SER A 91 -21.45 2.69 -16.65
N HIS A 92 -21.00 3.75 -15.97
CA HIS A 92 -21.90 4.77 -15.41
C HIS A 92 -22.32 5.86 -16.41
N HIS A 93 -21.60 6.05 -17.51
CA HIS A 93 -21.99 7.03 -18.53
C HIS A 93 -23.00 6.49 -19.57
N ASN A 94 -23.33 5.19 -19.53
CA ASN A 94 -24.19 4.57 -20.55
C ASN A 94 -25.66 4.38 -20.12
N ASN A 95 -26.07 4.86 -18.95
CA ASN A 95 -27.44 4.71 -18.44
C ASN A 95 -28.34 5.96 -18.55
N ASN A 96 -27.87 7.06 -19.16
CA ASN A 96 -28.66 8.30 -19.26
C ASN A 96 -29.31 8.55 -20.63
N SER A 97 -29.36 7.58 -21.55
CA SER A 97 -29.92 7.80 -22.90
C SER A 97 -31.37 7.29 -23.13
N CYS A 98 -32.05 6.68 -22.17
CA CYS A 98 -33.39 6.11 -22.41
C CYS A 98 -34.41 6.46 -21.33
N ARG A 99 -34.78 7.76 -21.21
CA ARG A 99 -36.04 8.16 -20.57
C ARG A 99 -36.51 9.55 -21.01
N SER A 100 -36.78 9.73 -22.30
CA SER A 100 -37.70 10.79 -22.75
C SER A 100 -38.27 10.45 -24.12
N SER A 101 -39.42 9.79 -24.13
CA SER A 101 -40.43 9.83 -25.20
C SER A 101 -41.69 9.15 -24.68
N ARG A 102 -42.52 9.95 -24.00
CA ARG A 102 -43.95 9.71 -23.89
C ARG A 102 -44.62 11.09 -23.79
N MET A 103 -44.88 11.66 -24.96
CA MET A 103 -45.98 12.59 -25.20
C MET A 103 -47.04 11.84 -26.01
#